data_AF-A0A924JAX2-F1
#
_entry.id   AF-A0A924JAX2-F1
#
_cell.length_a   1.000
_cell.length_b   1.000
_cell.length_c   1.000
_cell.angle_alpha   90.00
_cell.angle_beta   90.00
_cell.angle_gamma   90.00
#
_symmetry.space_group_name_H-M   'P 1'
#
loop_
_entity.id
_entity.type
_entity.pdbx_description
1 polymer ?
#
loop_
_entity_poly.entity_id
_entity_poly.type
_entity_poly.pdbx_seq_one_letter_code
_entity_poly.pdbx_strand_id
1 'polypeptide(L)'
;MLLEAEALSGWAGATGLLLDAAAFTQQWFAFGNAEGGEHQIFQVDGTYYKRNNLAFHTSYLEYFERLLLHNWLFPDTAYTFLGLMWVPENNEPPQLRPVVSQLAFQAVRGADRSEVEAEMNRLGFTRRYEDNYVSTALNLFVDDLHDQNVLVDADGDLLIFDPVIYIVSPASD
;
A
#
# COMPACT_ATOMS: atom_id res chain seq x y z
N MET A 1 11.62 15.19 2.39
CA MET A 1 11.28 14.80 1.00
C MET A 1 12.45 14.98 0.03
N LEU A 2 12.92 16.18 -0.37
CA LEU A 2 13.96 16.28 -1.43
C LEU A 2 15.30 15.58 -1.05
N LEU A 3 15.88 15.89 0.11
CA LEU A 3 17.11 15.24 0.58
C LEU A 3 16.96 13.73 0.75
N GLU A 4 15.77 13.27 1.18
CA GLU A 4 15.46 11.84 1.29
C GLU A 4 15.39 11.18 -0.08
N ALA A 5 14.79 11.85 -1.07
CA ALA A 5 14.71 11.35 -2.44
C ALA A 5 16.11 11.24 -3.08
N GLU A 6 16.99 12.21 -2.85
CA GLU A 6 18.39 12.12 -3.30
C GLU A 6 19.12 10.94 -2.66
N ALA A 7 19.00 10.76 -1.34
CA ALA A 7 19.62 9.64 -0.64
C ALA A 7 19.07 8.28 -1.10
N LEU A 8 17.74 8.16 -1.20
CA LEU A 8 17.07 6.93 -1.63
C LEU A 8 17.36 6.59 -3.10
N SER A 9 17.38 7.58 -3.98
CA SER A 9 17.73 7.36 -5.39
C SER A 9 19.20 6.96 -5.55
N GLY A 10 20.11 7.54 -4.76
CA GLY A 10 21.51 7.11 -4.71
C GLY A 10 21.67 5.66 -4.25
N TRP A 11 20.96 5.28 -3.17
CA TRP A 11 20.92 3.90 -2.70
C TRP A 11 20.30 2.94 -3.74
N ALA A 12 19.18 3.32 -4.36
CA ALA A 12 18.51 2.51 -5.37
C ALA A 12 19.40 2.29 -6.59
N GLY A 13 20.11 3.33 -7.03
CA GLY A 13 21.09 3.23 -8.12
C GLY A 13 22.24 2.28 -7.77
N ALA A 14 22.78 2.35 -6.55
CA ALA A 14 23.87 1.49 -6.11
C ALA A 14 23.47 0.01 -5.92
N THR A 15 22.18 -0.25 -5.69
CA THR A 15 21.63 -1.60 -5.44
C THR A 15 20.89 -2.21 -6.63
N GLY A 16 20.78 -1.48 -7.75
CA GLY A 16 20.04 -1.94 -8.93
C GLY A 16 18.51 -1.87 -8.78
N LEU A 17 18.01 -1.09 -7.83
CA LEU A 17 16.59 -0.86 -7.55
C LEU A 17 16.07 0.47 -8.10
N LEU A 18 16.87 1.18 -8.91
CA LEU A 18 16.41 2.35 -9.64
C LEU A 18 15.81 1.89 -10.98
N LEU A 19 14.50 1.96 -11.09
CA LEU A 19 13.71 1.43 -12.20
C LEU A 19 13.49 2.47 -13.31
N ASP A 20 13.20 2.00 -14.52
CA ASP A 20 12.86 2.84 -15.66
C ASP A 20 11.38 3.28 -15.62
N ALA A 21 11.15 4.57 -15.39
CA ALA A 21 9.82 5.16 -15.38
C ALA A 21 9.13 5.11 -16.74
N ALA A 22 9.86 5.19 -17.86
CA ALA A 22 9.28 5.15 -19.19
C ALA A 22 8.72 3.77 -19.51
N ALA A 23 9.46 2.70 -19.17
CA ALA A 23 9.01 1.33 -19.31
C ALA A 23 7.73 1.06 -18.50
N PHE A 24 7.69 1.48 -17.22
CA PHE A 24 6.49 1.36 -16.40
C PHE A 24 5.31 2.11 -17.03
N THR A 25 5.54 3.35 -17.45
CA THR A 25 4.51 4.22 -18.03
C THR A 25 3.94 3.62 -19.32
N GLN A 26 4.76 3.00 -20.16
CA GLN A 26 4.30 2.30 -21.36
C GLN A 26 3.36 1.14 -21.03
N GLN A 27 3.69 0.34 -20.01
CA GLN A 27 2.84 -0.77 -19.56
C GLN A 27 1.52 -0.26 -18.98
N TRP A 28 1.58 0.79 -18.17
CA TRP A 28 0.39 1.47 -17.63
C TRP A 28 -0.53 1.99 -18.74
N PHE A 29 0.02 2.63 -19.79
CA PHE A 29 -0.75 3.03 -20.97
C PHE A 29 -1.38 1.84 -21.69
N ALA A 30 -0.61 0.77 -21.90
CA ALA A 30 -1.09 -0.44 -22.57
C ALA A 30 -2.20 -1.17 -21.78
N PHE A 31 -2.18 -1.05 -20.45
CA PHE A 31 -3.19 -1.58 -19.54
C PHE A 31 -4.43 -0.67 -19.39
N GLY A 32 -4.48 0.45 -20.12
CA GLY A 32 -5.66 1.31 -20.15
C GLY A 32 -5.66 2.46 -19.14
N ASN A 33 -4.49 2.87 -18.65
CA ASN A 33 -4.33 4.00 -17.71
C ASN A 33 -5.04 3.78 -16.38
N ALA A 34 -5.07 2.55 -15.89
CA ALA A 34 -5.71 2.25 -14.60
C ALA A 34 -4.98 2.97 -13.46
N GLU A 35 -5.69 3.85 -12.75
CA GLU A 35 -5.17 4.54 -11.57
C GLU A 35 -6.28 4.77 -10.53
N GLY A 36 -5.88 4.80 -9.27
CA GLY A 36 -6.70 5.26 -8.15
C GLY A 36 -6.17 6.58 -7.59
N GLY A 37 -6.55 6.92 -6.36
CA GLY A 37 -6.03 8.12 -5.69
C GLY A 37 -4.51 8.08 -5.44
N GLU A 38 -3.95 6.89 -5.27
CA GLU A 38 -2.54 6.70 -4.89
C GLU A 38 -1.69 6.02 -5.95
N HIS A 39 -2.26 5.01 -6.61
CA HIS A 39 -1.50 4.06 -7.41
C HIS A 39 -1.88 4.13 -8.89
N GLN A 40 -0.86 4.18 -9.74
CA GLN A 40 -0.97 3.79 -11.15
C GLN A 40 -0.61 2.31 -11.25
N ILE A 41 -1.45 1.53 -11.94
CA ILE A 41 -1.33 0.08 -11.93
C ILE A 41 -1.35 -0.53 -13.33
N PHE A 42 -0.65 -1.65 -13.48
CA PHE A 42 -0.86 -2.59 -14.56
C PHE A 42 -0.71 -4.03 -14.06
N GLN A 43 -1.18 -5.00 -14.84
CA GLN A 43 -1.11 -6.42 -14.48
C GLN A 43 -0.45 -7.23 -15.59
N VAL A 44 0.43 -8.14 -15.19
CA VAL A 44 1.08 -9.13 -16.06
C VAL A 44 1.05 -10.47 -15.34
N ASP A 45 0.57 -11.52 -15.99
CA ASP A 45 0.61 -12.91 -15.52
C ASP A 45 0.17 -13.10 -14.06
N GLY A 46 -0.95 -12.48 -13.68
CA GLY A 46 -1.48 -12.62 -12.32
C GLY A 46 -0.78 -11.76 -11.27
N THR A 47 0.08 -10.82 -11.66
CA THR A 47 0.77 -9.91 -10.73
C THR A 47 0.44 -8.46 -11.07
N TYR A 48 -0.05 -7.72 -10.09
CA TYR A 48 -0.22 -6.28 -10.17
C TYR A 48 1.10 -5.57 -9.84
N TYR A 49 1.42 -4.56 -10.64
CA TYR A 49 2.53 -3.64 -10.41
C TYR A 49 1.94 -2.28 -10.09
N LYS A 50 2.35 -1.68 -8.98
CA LYS A 50 1.77 -0.43 -8.48
C LYS A 50 2.87 0.61 -8.28
N ARG A 51 2.69 1.78 -8.88
CA ARG A 51 3.52 2.97 -8.69
C ARG A 51 2.76 3.97 -7.83
N ASN A 52 3.23 4.21 -6.62
CA ASN A 52 2.57 5.10 -5.65
C ASN A 52 3.02 6.56 -5.85
N ASN A 53 2.08 7.49 -5.86
CA ASN A 53 2.32 8.93 -6.08
C ASN A 53 2.71 9.71 -4.80
N LEU A 54 2.74 9.04 -3.66
CA LEU A 54 3.02 9.56 -2.31
C LEU A 54 2.04 10.63 -1.81
N ALA A 55 0.85 10.76 -2.43
CA ALA A 55 -0.10 11.82 -2.11
C ALA A 55 -0.62 11.78 -0.65
N PHE A 56 -0.64 10.60 -0.03
CA PHE A 56 -1.11 10.40 1.36
C PHE A 56 0.03 10.06 2.33
N HIS A 57 1.27 10.39 1.96
CA HIS A 57 2.45 10.20 2.79
C HIS A 57 3.17 11.54 3.01
N THR A 58 3.55 11.81 4.24
CA THR A 58 4.31 13.02 4.60
C THR A 58 5.82 12.85 4.40
N SER A 59 6.29 11.60 4.34
CA SER A 59 7.70 11.24 4.13
C SER A 59 7.85 9.86 3.49
N TYR A 60 9.03 9.55 2.94
CA TYR A 60 9.36 8.20 2.50
C TYR A 60 9.45 7.21 3.66
N LEU A 61 9.89 7.66 4.84
CA LEU A 61 9.93 6.83 6.03
C LEU A 61 8.53 6.31 6.36
N GLU A 62 7.54 7.20 6.40
CA GLU A 62 6.14 6.83 6.65
C GLU A 62 5.61 5.86 5.58
N TYR A 63 5.97 6.04 4.30
CA TYR A 63 5.62 5.08 3.25
C TYR A 63 6.18 3.68 3.54
N PHE A 64 7.47 3.59 3.87
CA PHE A 64 8.11 2.29 4.15
C PHE A 64 7.59 1.66 5.44
N GLU A 65 7.29 2.46 6.47
CA GLU A 65 6.65 1.98 7.70
C GLU A 65 5.27 1.38 7.40
N ARG A 66 4.43 2.08 6.62
CA ARG A 66 3.12 1.56 6.19
C ARG A 66 3.24 0.28 5.37
N LEU A 67 4.19 0.22 4.45
CA LEU A 67 4.44 -0.98 3.64
C LEU A 67 4.84 -2.18 4.51
N LEU A 68 5.73 -1.97 5.49
CA LEU A 68 6.16 -3.00 6.42
C LEU A 68 5.03 -3.45 7.34
N LEU A 69 4.26 -2.51 7.89
CA LEU A 69 3.13 -2.79 8.77
C LEU A 69 2.02 -3.55 8.04
N HIS A 70 1.73 -3.17 6.79
CA HIS A 70 0.80 -3.91 5.94
C HIS A 70 1.24 -5.36 5.80
N ASN A 71 2.47 -5.59 5.35
CA ASN A 71 2.97 -6.95 5.12
C ASN A 71 3.07 -7.79 6.41
N TRP A 72 3.25 -7.15 7.56
CA TRP A 72 3.29 -7.82 8.85
C TRP A 72 1.88 -8.19 9.35
N LEU A 73 0.89 -7.31 9.20
CA LEU A 73 -0.49 -7.56 9.61
C LEU A 73 -1.23 -8.49 8.64
N PHE A 74 -1.00 -8.32 7.34
CA PHE A 74 -1.76 -8.95 6.25
C PHE A 74 -0.80 -9.66 5.28
N PRO A 75 -0.17 -10.77 5.70
CA PRO A 75 0.83 -11.46 4.89
C PRO A 75 0.26 -12.09 3.61
N ASP A 76 -1.03 -12.46 3.60
CA ASP A 76 -1.68 -13.13 2.47
C ASP A 76 -1.83 -12.22 1.23
N THR A 77 -1.80 -10.91 1.44
CA THR A 77 -1.87 -9.86 0.41
C THR A 77 -0.57 -9.06 0.35
N ALA A 78 0.53 -9.58 0.89
CA ALA A 78 1.76 -8.83 1.04
C ALA A 78 2.29 -8.23 -0.29
N TYR A 79 2.82 -7.03 -0.17
CA TYR A 79 3.51 -6.33 -1.23
C TYR A 79 4.99 -6.73 -1.30
N THR A 80 5.51 -6.89 -2.52
CA THR A 80 6.96 -6.96 -2.75
C THR A 80 7.46 -5.62 -3.23
N PHE A 81 8.37 -4.98 -2.49
CA PHE A 81 9.04 -3.76 -2.93
C PHE A 81 9.99 -4.07 -4.10
N LEU A 82 9.81 -3.33 -5.21
CA LEU A 82 10.58 -3.54 -6.43
C LEU A 82 11.66 -2.48 -6.63
N GLY A 83 11.46 -1.29 -6.08
CA GLY A 83 12.41 -0.19 -6.24
C GLY A 83 11.75 1.17 -6.33
N LEU A 84 12.50 2.12 -6.86
CA LEU A 84 12.13 3.52 -7.00
C LEU A 84 12.33 3.98 -8.44
N MET A 85 11.60 5.00 -8.88
CA MET A 85 11.79 5.60 -10.20
C MET A 85 11.56 7.10 -10.18
N TRP A 86 12.32 7.85 -10.97
CA TRP A 86 12.05 9.27 -11.19
C TRP A 86 10.95 9.43 -12.24
N VAL A 87 9.79 9.92 -11.82
CA VAL A 87 8.65 10.18 -12.70
C VAL A 87 8.62 11.65 -13.07
N PRO A 88 8.63 11.99 -14.37
CA PRO A 88 8.45 13.36 -14.82
C PRO A 88 7.07 13.89 -14.43
N GLU A 89 7.02 15.12 -13.91
CA GLU A 89 5.78 15.83 -13.59
C GLU A 89 5.60 17.02 -14.53
N ASN A 90 4.34 17.34 -14.86
CA ASN A 90 4.06 18.48 -15.73
C ASN A 90 4.31 19.79 -14.97
N ASN A 91 5.29 20.56 -15.44
CA ASN A 91 5.69 21.86 -14.87
C ASN A 91 6.22 21.81 -13.42
N GLU A 92 6.58 20.63 -12.93
CA GLU A 92 7.17 20.42 -11.60
C GLU A 92 8.44 19.58 -11.71
N PRO A 93 9.36 19.63 -10.73
CA PRO A 93 10.49 18.71 -10.66
C PRO A 93 10.01 17.25 -10.67
N PRO A 94 10.79 16.31 -11.24
CA PRO A 94 10.43 14.90 -11.22
C PRO A 94 10.30 14.41 -9.78
N GLN A 95 9.33 13.52 -9.55
CA GLN A 95 9.09 12.92 -8.24
C GLN A 95 9.69 11.50 -8.20
N LEU A 96 10.42 11.17 -7.14
CA LEU A 96 10.86 9.80 -6.90
C LEU A 96 9.68 9.00 -6.34
N ARG A 97 9.22 7.99 -7.08
CA ARG A 97 8.06 7.18 -6.71
C ARG A 97 8.46 5.75 -6.39
N PRO A 98 7.99 5.17 -5.27
CA PRO A 98 8.20 3.76 -4.97
C PRO A 98 7.29 2.88 -5.83
N VAL A 99 7.78 1.68 -6.10
CA VAL A 99 7.08 0.66 -6.88
C VAL A 99 7.04 -0.64 -6.10
N VAL A 100 5.85 -1.21 -6.03
CA VAL A 100 5.59 -2.52 -5.42
C VAL A 100 4.92 -3.44 -6.43
N SER A 101 4.98 -4.74 -6.17
CA SER A 101 4.10 -5.72 -6.80
C SER A 101 3.27 -6.44 -5.75
N GLN A 102 2.14 -6.98 -6.19
CA GLN A 102 1.22 -7.76 -5.38
C GLN A 102 0.59 -8.84 -6.27
N LEU A 103 0.46 -10.06 -5.75
CA LEU A 103 -0.23 -11.11 -6.49
C LEU A 103 -1.71 -10.75 -6.61
N ALA A 104 -2.27 -11.00 -7.80
CA ALA A 104 -3.70 -10.93 -8.01
C ALA A 104 -4.36 -12.08 -7.25
N PHE A 105 -5.32 -11.73 -6.41
CA PHE A 105 -6.17 -12.68 -5.70
C PHE A 105 -7.56 -12.70 -6.33
N GLN A 106 -8.27 -13.80 -6.13
CA GLN A 106 -9.65 -13.96 -6.57
C GLN A 106 -10.58 -13.70 -5.39
N ALA A 107 -11.52 -12.80 -5.58
CA ALA A 107 -12.55 -12.48 -4.61
C ALA A 107 -13.94 -12.72 -5.19
N VAL A 108 -14.87 -13.11 -4.34
CA VAL A 108 -16.28 -13.31 -4.73
C VAL A 108 -17.17 -12.14 -4.31
N ARG A 109 -16.75 -11.34 -3.32
CA ARG A 109 -17.44 -10.13 -2.85
C ARG A 109 -16.54 -9.27 -1.95
N GLY A 110 -17.01 -8.07 -1.61
CA GLY A 110 -16.52 -7.32 -0.46
C GLY A 110 -16.95 -7.95 0.87
N ALA A 111 -16.09 -7.82 1.88
CA ALA A 111 -16.39 -8.24 3.24
C ALA A 111 -17.42 -7.30 3.87
N ASP A 112 -18.31 -7.84 4.69
CA ASP A 112 -19.15 -7.00 5.54
C ASP A 112 -18.38 -6.56 6.79
N ARG A 113 -18.84 -5.48 7.41
CA ARG A 113 -18.19 -4.90 8.59
C ARG A 113 -18.06 -5.89 9.74
N SER A 114 -19.00 -6.81 9.92
CA SER A 114 -18.96 -7.77 11.03
C SER A 114 -17.86 -8.81 10.84
N GLU A 115 -17.59 -9.21 9.59
CA GLU A 115 -16.47 -10.08 9.23
C GLU A 115 -15.13 -9.37 9.48
N VAL A 116 -15.00 -8.12 9.02
CA VAL A 116 -13.81 -7.29 9.26
C VAL A 116 -13.58 -7.10 10.76
N GLU A 117 -14.63 -6.78 11.52
CA GLU A 117 -14.54 -6.56 12.96
C GLU A 117 -14.14 -7.86 13.69
N ALA A 118 -14.68 -9.02 13.29
CA ALA A 118 -14.28 -10.30 13.86
C ALA A 118 -12.79 -10.61 13.62
N GLU A 119 -12.29 -10.35 12.41
CA GLU A 119 -10.88 -10.59 12.08
C GLU A 119 -9.95 -9.60 12.78
N MET A 120 -10.29 -8.31 12.79
CA MET A 120 -9.50 -7.31 13.50
C MET A 120 -9.48 -7.57 15.02
N ASN A 121 -10.59 -8.04 15.61
CA ASN A 121 -10.61 -8.50 17.00
C ASN A 121 -9.68 -9.69 17.24
N ARG A 122 -9.62 -10.66 16.31
CA ARG A 122 -8.68 -11.80 16.37
C ARG A 122 -7.22 -11.34 16.35
N LEU A 123 -6.92 -10.26 15.61
CA LEU A 123 -5.61 -9.63 15.52
C LEU A 123 -5.28 -8.71 16.71
N GLY A 124 -6.18 -8.57 17.69
CA GLY A 124 -5.95 -7.76 18.89
C GLY A 124 -6.23 -6.26 18.69
N PHE A 125 -7.07 -5.92 17.72
CA PHE A 125 -7.62 -4.58 17.53
C PHE A 125 -9.05 -4.51 18.07
N THR A 126 -9.49 -3.31 18.40
CA THR A 126 -10.89 -3.02 18.70
C THR A 126 -11.38 -1.95 17.74
N ARG A 127 -12.61 -2.10 17.25
CA ARG A 127 -13.24 -1.09 16.41
C ARG A 127 -13.41 0.23 17.18
N ARG A 128 -13.06 1.35 16.54
CA ARG A 128 -13.22 2.69 17.11
C ARG A 128 -14.48 3.38 16.58
N TYR A 129 -14.61 3.47 15.26
CA TYR A 129 -15.78 3.97 14.54
C TYR A 129 -15.72 3.50 13.09
N GLU A 130 -16.84 3.51 12.37
CA GLU A 130 -16.91 3.13 10.94
C GLU A 130 -16.13 1.85 10.64
N ASP A 131 -15.17 1.90 9.72
CA ASP A 131 -14.32 0.78 9.30
C ASP A 131 -12.88 0.93 9.84
N ASN A 132 -12.76 1.55 11.02
CA ASN A 132 -11.50 1.97 11.62
C ASN A 132 -11.25 1.31 12.97
N TYR A 133 -10.02 0.88 13.19
CA TYR A 133 -9.63 -0.02 14.26
C TYR A 133 -8.38 0.45 14.99
N VAL A 134 -8.28 0.17 16.29
CA VAL A 134 -7.13 0.56 17.11
C VAL A 134 -6.65 -0.63 17.94
N SER A 135 -5.33 -0.79 18.04
CA SER A 135 -4.70 -1.70 18.99
C SER A 135 -3.78 -0.89 19.90
N THR A 136 -4.17 -0.75 21.16
CA THR A 136 -3.35 -0.09 22.19
C THR A 136 -2.12 -0.92 22.55
N ALA A 137 -2.22 -2.25 22.47
CA ALA A 137 -1.10 -3.15 22.72
C ALA A 137 0.01 -3.00 21.66
N LEU A 138 -0.38 -2.79 20.40
CA LEU A 138 0.55 -2.61 19.29
C LEU A 138 0.89 -1.14 19.01
N ASN A 139 0.19 -0.20 19.64
CA ASN A 139 0.26 1.23 19.30
C ASN A 139 -0.03 1.50 17.83
N LEU A 140 -1.08 0.85 17.28
CA LEU A 140 -1.47 0.98 15.88
C LEU A 140 -2.92 1.46 15.73
N PHE A 141 -3.15 2.26 14.69
CA PHE A 141 -4.48 2.60 14.17
C PHE A 141 -4.54 2.20 12.70
N VAL A 142 -5.62 1.51 12.31
CA VAL A 142 -5.86 1.04 10.95
C VAL A 142 -7.16 1.67 10.46
N ASP A 143 -7.07 2.40 9.36
CA ASP A 143 -8.16 3.10 8.69
C ASP A 143 -8.47 2.40 7.35
N ASP A 144 -9.62 2.73 6.78
CA ASP A 144 -9.99 2.39 5.41
C ASP A 144 -10.25 0.88 5.14
N LEU A 145 -10.68 0.11 6.15
CA LEU A 145 -11.03 -1.31 5.99
C LEU A 145 -12.48 -1.51 5.50
N HIS A 146 -12.87 -0.78 4.46
CA HIS A 146 -14.18 -0.94 3.82
C HIS A 146 -14.20 -2.06 2.78
N ASP A 147 -15.37 -2.36 2.24
CA ASP A 147 -15.67 -3.50 1.36
C ASP A 147 -14.96 -3.49 -0.01
N GLN A 148 -14.22 -2.43 -0.36
CA GLN A 148 -13.38 -2.37 -1.55
C GLN A 148 -11.91 -2.67 -1.23
N ASN A 149 -11.51 -2.53 0.03
CA ASN A 149 -10.15 -2.80 0.53
C ASN A 149 -10.05 -4.10 1.33
N VAL A 150 -11.21 -4.67 1.70
CA VAL A 150 -11.34 -5.99 2.31
C VAL A 150 -12.30 -6.83 1.49
N LEU A 151 -11.75 -7.84 0.84
CA LEU A 151 -12.50 -8.77 0.00
C LEU A 151 -12.58 -10.15 0.64
N VAL A 152 -13.55 -10.94 0.21
CA VAL A 152 -13.71 -12.33 0.63
C VAL A 152 -13.43 -13.24 -0.55
N ASP A 153 -12.58 -14.23 -0.36
CA ASP A 153 -12.30 -15.24 -1.37
C ASP A 153 -13.38 -16.34 -1.42
N ALA A 154 -13.16 -17.38 -2.24
CA ALA A 154 -14.11 -18.47 -2.41
C ALA A 154 -14.20 -19.41 -1.20
N ASP A 155 -13.18 -19.44 -0.35
CA ASP A 155 -13.08 -20.28 0.85
C ASP A 155 -13.60 -19.54 2.10
N GLY A 156 -13.82 -18.22 2.00
CA GLY A 156 -14.35 -17.37 3.05
C GLY A 156 -13.28 -16.57 3.80
N ASP A 157 -12.03 -16.62 3.35
CA ASP A 157 -10.93 -15.90 3.97
C ASP A 157 -10.92 -14.42 3.53
N LEU A 158 -10.48 -13.55 4.44
CA LEU A 158 -10.41 -12.11 4.18
C LEU A 158 -9.08 -11.72 3.53
N LEU A 159 -9.18 -11.00 2.42
CA LEU A 159 -8.07 -10.43 1.66
C LEU A 159 -8.05 -8.90 1.90
N ILE A 160 -7.13 -8.43 2.74
CA ILE A 160 -7.00 -7.02 3.15
C ILE A 160 -5.79 -6.42 2.44
N PHE A 161 -5.93 -5.41 1.57
CA PHE A 161 -4.81 -5.00 0.69
C PHE A 161 -4.58 -3.51 0.46
N ASP A 162 -5.38 -2.59 1.00
CA ASP A 162 -5.07 -1.14 0.91
C ASP A 162 -5.47 -0.32 2.16
N PRO A 163 -5.29 -0.82 3.40
CA PRO A 163 -5.56 -0.02 4.59
C PRO A 163 -4.54 1.10 4.79
N VAL A 164 -4.94 2.14 5.50
CA VAL A 164 -4.02 3.16 5.99
C VAL A 164 -3.63 2.86 7.44
N ILE A 165 -2.36 2.52 7.67
CA ILE A 165 -1.86 2.11 8.99
C ILE A 165 -0.99 3.21 9.59
N TYR A 166 -1.29 3.57 10.84
CA TYR A 166 -0.57 4.60 11.59
C TYR A 166 0.04 4.00 12.85
N ILE A 167 1.30 4.36 13.12
CA ILE A 167 1.88 4.22 14.46
C ILE A 167 1.32 5.37 15.30
N VAL A 168 0.58 5.04 16.36
CA VAL A 168 0.02 6.03 17.28
C VAL A 168 0.87 6.08 18.54
N SER A 169 1.11 7.27 19.08
CA SER A 169 1.66 7.37 20.44
C SER A 169 0.67 6.72 21.42
N PRO A 170 1.14 6.02 22.46
CA PRO A 170 0.28 5.59 23.54
C PRO A 170 -0.51 6.80 24.02
N ALA A 171 -1.82 6.66 24.23
CA ALA A 171 -2.56 7.69 24.92
C ALA A 171 -1.88 7.92 26.28
N SER A 172 -1.53 9.17 26.58
CA SER A 172 -1.22 9.53 27.96
C SER A 172 -2.53 9.39 28.72
N ASP A 173 -2.63 8.37 29.57
CA ASP A 173 -3.71 8.24 30.56
C ASP A 173 -3.77 9.47 31.48
#